data_AF-A0A3M7M9E5-F1
#
_entry.id   AF-A0A3M7M9E5-F1
#
_cell.length_a   1.000
_cell.length_b   1.000
_cell.length_c   1.000
_cell.angle_alpha   90.00
_cell.angle_beta   90.00
_cell.angle_gamma   90.00
#
_symmetry.space_group_name_H-M   'P 1'
#
loop_
_entity.id
_entity.type
_entity.pdbx_description
1 polymer ?
#
loop_
_entity_poly.entity_id
_entity_poly.type
_entity_poly.pdbx_seq_one_letter_code
_entity_poly.pdbx_strand_id
1 'polypeptide(L)'
;MSQHLRNIALSLELFALLAQGAFLNYTGEAITTRYWDCCKPSCAWNGKADFSTPVESCTADDKPTDAAAGTGCNGGTAFTCSGQQPWAVNDTVAYGFAGAFIEPALTHGGIEDAWCCACYQLNFTSDPLIGKTMIVQASNTAYDVTATNRFTLAVSPSKKHAHMIAKAESLRSRVVTQHQQMRVPSSMA
;
A
#
# COMPACT_ATOMS: atom_id res chain seq x y z
N MET A 1 46.96 -0.27 -22.19
CA MET A 1 45.53 -0.52 -21.98
C MET A 1 44.75 0.50 -22.82
N SER A 2 43.99 0.05 -23.82
CA SER A 2 43.34 0.93 -24.82
C SER A 2 42.32 1.86 -24.15
N GLN A 3 42.32 3.14 -24.53
CA GLN A 3 41.39 4.16 -24.03
C GLN A 3 39.92 3.77 -24.24
N HIS A 4 39.66 2.97 -25.28
CA HIS A 4 38.35 2.37 -25.54
C HIS A 4 37.90 1.39 -24.46
N LEU A 5 38.80 0.55 -23.92
CA LEU A 5 38.48 -0.38 -22.83
C LEU A 5 38.14 0.36 -21.53
N ARG A 6 38.80 1.51 -21.30
CA ARG A 6 38.57 2.35 -20.12
C ARG A 6 37.21 3.06 -20.18
N ASN A 7 36.83 3.54 -21.37
CA ASN A 7 35.53 4.19 -21.59
C ASN A 7 34.38 3.17 -21.52
N ILE A 8 34.57 1.96 -22.04
CA ILE A 8 33.58 0.88 -21.95
C ILE A 8 33.36 0.48 -20.47
N ALA A 9 34.44 0.32 -19.71
CA ALA A 9 34.34 0.01 -18.28
C ALA A 9 33.57 1.11 -17.51
N LEU A 10 33.90 2.39 -17.76
CA LEU A 10 33.19 3.53 -17.16
C LEU A 10 31.70 3.58 -17.54
N SER A 11 31.35 3.24 -18.78
CA SER A 11 29.96 3.19 -19.21
C SER A 11 29.17 2.02 -18.61
N LEU A 12 29.80 0.86 -18.39
CA LEU A 12 29.16 -0.28 -17.71
C LEU A 12 28.92 0.02 -16.22
N GLU A 13 29.89 0.64 -15.54
CA GLU A 13 29.75 1.08 -14.15
C GLU A 13 28.59 2.09 -13.99
N LEU A 14 28.50 3.07 -14.89
CA LEU A 14 27.43 4.05 -14.88
C LEU A 14 26.06 3.42 -15.20
N PHE A 15 26.01 2.44 -16.10
CA PHE A 15 24.79 1.69 -16.39
C PHE A 15 24.34 0.81 -15.20
N ALA A 16 25.30 0.20 -14.48
CA ALA A 16 25.01 -0.58 -13.28
C ALA A 16 24.49 0.29 -12.11
N LEU A 17 24.97 1.54 -11.99
CA LEU A 17 24.46 2.52 -11.04
C LEU A 17 23.03 2.97 -11.38
N LEU A 18 22.69 3.11 -12.67
CA LEU A 18 21.34 3.46 -13.12
C LEU A 18 20.34 2.30 -13.06
N ALA A 19 20.82 1.05 -13.06
CA ALA A 19 19.99 -0.16 -12.99
C ALA A 19 19.59 -0.56 -11.56
N GLN A 20 19.96 0.23 -10.55
CA GLN A 20 19.43 0.07 -9.20
C GLN A 20 17.98 0.56 -9.16
N GLY A 21 17.05 -0.25 -9.66
CA GLY A 21 15.65 -0.13 -9.25
C GLY A 21 15.64 -0.20 -7.73
N ALA A 22 15.20 0.87 -7.07
CA ALA A 22 15.10 0.92 -5.63
C ALA A 22 14.08 -0.13 -5.17
N PHE A 23 14.56 -1.33 -4.85
CA PHE A 23 13.80 -2.28 -4.05
C PHE A 23 13.81 -1.74 -2.61
N LEU A 24 12.97 -0.74 -2.35
CA LEU A 24 12.62 -0.38 -0.98
C LEU A 24 11.95 -1.62 -0.40
N ASN A 25 12.63 -2.29 0.52
CA ASN A 25 12.16 -3.49 1.20
C ASN A 25 12.00 -3.16 2.67
N TYR A 26 10.89 -2.52 3.03
CA TYR A 26 10.58 -2.29 4.44
C TYR A 26 10.02 -3.59 5.06
N THR A 27 10.72 -4.09 6.06
CA THR A 27 10.30 -5.24 6.87
C THR A 27 10.34 -4.86 8.34
N GLY A 28 9.45 -5.43 9.14
CA GLY A 28 9.38 -5.10 10.57
C GLY A 28 8.09 -5.58 11.21
N GLU A 29 7.97 -5.33 12.51
CA GLU A 29 6.72 -5.53 13.22
C GLU A 29 5.82 -4.31 13.01
N ALA A 30 4.53 -4.55 12.83
CA ALA A 30 3.51 -3.53 12.67
C ALA A 30 2.22 -3.92 13.39
N ILE A 31 1.47 -2.92 13.82
CA ILE A 31 0.10 -3.11 14.28
C ILE A 31 -0.88 -2.88 13.14
N THR A 32 -1.98 -3.62 13.16
CA THR A 32 -3.08 -3.47 12.21
C THR A 32 -4.31 -2.93 12.92
N THR A 33 -5.07 -2.10 12.23
CA THR A 33 -6.39 -1.62 12.67
C THR A 33 -7.33 -1.63 11.47
N ARG A 34 -8.58 -1.21 11.63
CA ARG A 34 -9.54 -1.13 10.52
C ARG A 34 -10.13 0.26 10.38
N TYR A 35 -10.45 0.67 9.16
CA TYR A 35 -11.19 1.90 8.88
C TYR A 35 -12.00 1.78 7.59
N TRP A 36 -12.97 2.67 7.45
CA TRP A 36 -13.61 3.01 6.19
C TRP A 36 -14.34 4.34 6.37
N ASP A 37 -13.74 5.43 5.89
CA ASP A 37 -14.26 6.80 6.04
C ASP A 37 -14.84 7.36 4.73
N CYS A 38 -14.81 6.56 3.65
CA CYS A 38 -15.17 6.93 2.28
C CYS A 38 -14.30 8.03 1.65
N CYS A 39 -13.36 8.63 2.38
CA CYS A 39 -12.57 9.74 1.87
C CYS A 39 -11.72 9.33 0.67
N LYS A 40 -11.38 10.29 -0.20
CA LYS A 40 -10.34 10.07 -1.21
C LYS A 40 -9.03 9.65 -0.51
N PRO A 41 -8.43 8.51 -0.87
CA PRO A 41 -7.17 8.05 -0.27
C PRO A 41 -6.03 9.04 -0.52
N SER A 42 -5.08 9.18 0.41
CA SER A 42 -3.97 10.12 0.24
C SER A 42 -3.10 9.80 -0.99
N CYS A 43 -2.88 8.52 -1.31
CA CYS A 43 -2.11 8.13 -2.50
C CYS A 43 -2.89 8.29 -3.82
N ALA A 44 -4.14 8.78 -3.77
CA ALA A 44 -4.93 9.14 -4.94
C ALA A 44 -4.67 10.58 -5.45
N TRP A 45 -3.81 11.34 -4.76
CA TRP A 45 -3.38 12.66 -5.21
C TRP A 45 -2.13 12.57 -6.10
N ASN A 46 -2.08 13.42 -7.12
CA ASN A 46 -0.91 13.53 -7.99
C ASN A 46 0.33 13.97 -7.19
N GLY A 47 1.49 13.43 -7.56
CA GLY A 47 2.78 13.84 -6.98
C GLY A 47 3.06 13.31 -5.57
N LYS A 48 2.32 12.31 -5.09
CA LYS A 48 2.52 11.71 -3.77
C LYS A 48 3.65 10.69 -3.71
N ALA A 49 3.95 10.03 -4.82
CA ALA A 49 5.11 9.16 -4.99
C ALA A 49 5.45 9.06 -6.50
N ASP A 50 6.52 8.35 -6.83
CA ASP A 50 6.89 8.04 -8.20
C ASP A 50 6.08 6.82 -8.72
N PHE A 51 4.89 7.10 -9.23
CA PHE A 51 4.00 6.13 -9.88
C PHE A 51 3.51 6.65 -11.23
N SER A 52 3.13 5.74 -12.14
CA SER A 52 2.55 6.10 -13.44
C SER A 52 1.15 6.68 -13.32
N THR A 53 0.37 6.18 -12.37
CA THR A 53 -0.99 6.66 -12.05
C THR A 53 -1.22 6.56 -10.55
N PRO A 54 -1.85 7.57 -9.92
CA PRO A 54 -2.21 7.51 -8.51
C PRO A 54 -3.26 6.42 -8.26
N VAL A 55 -3.53 6.12 -6.99
CA VAL A 55 -4.66 5.25 -6.62
C VAL A 55 -5.95 5.84 -7.19
N GLU A 56 -6.77 4.99 -7.81
CA GLU A 56 -8.04 5.41 -8.38
C GLU A 56 -8.98 5.93 -7.28
N SER A 57 -9.70 7.02 -7.56
CA SER A 57 -10.81 7.48 -6.75
C SER A 57 -12.09 7.35 -7.53
N CYS A 58 -13.22 7.29 -6.84
CA CYS A 58 -14.53 7.17 -7.44
C CYS A 58 -15.45 8.32 -7.05
N THR A 59 -16.44 8.60 -7.90
CA THR A 59 -17.59 9.43 -7.57
C THR A 59 -18.49 8.74 -6.53
N ALA A 60 -19.49 9.46 -6.00
CA ALA A 60 -20.45 8.89 -5.04
C ALA A 60 -21.23 7.68 -5.60
N ASP A 61 -21.38 7.61 -6.93
CA ASP A 61 -22.01 6.49 -7.65
C ASP A 61 -21.00 5.39 -8.05
N ASP A 62 -19.83 5.38 -7.41
CA ASP A 62 -18.77 4.37 -7.58
C ASP A 62 -18.19 4.26 -9.01
N LYS A 63 -18.16 5.38 -9.75
CA LYS A 63 -17.48 5.46 -11.05
C LYS A 63 -16.11 6.14 -10.92
N PRO A 64 -15.06 5.69 -11.63
CA PRO A 64 -13.77 6.35 -11.63
C PRO A 64 -13.89 7.86 -11.87
N THR A 65 -13.12 8.66 -11.13
CA THR A 65 -13.10 10.12 -11.25
C THR A 65 -11.69 10.64 -11.52
N ASP A 66 -11.61 11.90 -11.94
CA ASP A 66 -10.35 12.60 -12.17
C ASP A 66 -9.49 12.63 -10.89
N ALA A 67 -8.18 12.36 -11.03
CA ALA A 67 -7.22 12.41 -9.94
C ALA A 67 -7.07 13.82 -9.32
N ALA A 68 -7.44 14.89 -10.05
CA ALA A 68 -7.50 16.26 -9.56
C ALA A 68 -8.78 16.56 -8.76
N ALA A 69 -9.81 15.72 -8.80
CA ALA A 69 -11.05 15.94 -8.06
C ALA A 69 -10.80 15.97 -6.54
N GLY A 70 -11.43 16.94 -5.88
CA GLY A 70 -11.33 17.13 -4.44
C GLY A 70 -11.94 15.98 -3.64
N THR A 71 -11.43 15.73 -2.43
CA THR A 71 -12.01 14.70 -1.53
C THR A 71 -13.41 15.07 -1.08
N GLY A 72 -14.34 14.11 -1.11
CA GLY A 72 -15.70 14.28 -0.61
C GLY A 72 -15.76 14.64 0.87
N CYS A 73 -14.76 14.22 1.66
CA CYS A 73 -14.66 14.57 3.08
C CYS A 73 -14.40 16.07 3.34
N ASN A 74 -13.98 16.82 2.32
CA ASN A 74 -13.80 18.28 2.37
C ASN A 74 -14.67 18.98 1.31
N GLY A 75 -15.83 18.42 0.96
CA GLY A 75 -16.80 19.04 0.03
C GLY A 75 -16.50 18.84 -1.46
N GLY A 76 -15.55 17.98 -1.82
CA GLY A 76 -15.30 17.57 -3.20
C GLY A 76 -16.19 16.41 -3.67
N THR A 77 -15.79 15.75 -4.75
CA THR A 77 -16.58 14.69 -5.42
C THR A 77 -15.86 13.35 -5.53
N ALA A 78 -14.64 13.23 -4.99
CA ALA A 78 -13.85 12.01 -5.01
C ALA A 78 -13.87 11.27 -3.67
N PHE A 79 -14.08 9.97 -3.75
CA PHE A 79 -14.22 9.03 -2.63
C PHE A 79 -13.34 7.79 -2.87
N THR A 80 -13.12 7.00 -1.84
CA THR A 80 -12.55 5.65 -1.99
C THR A 80 -13.51 4.79 -2.82
N CYS A 81 -12.99 4.12 -3.86
CA CYS A 81 -13.78 3.19 -4.67
C CYS A 81 -14.20 1.94 -3.88
N SER A 82 -15.41 1.44 -4.12
CA SER A 82 -15.91 0.24 -3.44
C SER A 82 -15.09 -1.01 -3.77
N GLY A 83 -14.45 -1.05 -4.94
CA GLY A 83 -13.51 -2.10 -5.34
C GLY A 83 -12.24 -2.17 -4.49
N GLN A 84 -11.94 -1.13 -3.70
CA GLN A 84 -10.77 -1.10 -2.80
C GLN A 84 -11.05 -1.74 -1.43
N GLN A 85 -12.05 -2.63 -1.38
CA GLN A 85 -12.32 -3.47 -0.24
C GLN A 85 -11.52 -4.77 -0.30
N PRO A 86 -11.18 -5.37 0.85
CA PRO A 86 -10.45 -6.63 0.90
C PRO A 86 -11.29 -7.82 0.44
N TRP A 87 -10.59 -8.83 -0.05
CA TRP A 87 -11.17 -10.11 -0.45
C TRP A 87 -10.28 -11.27 -0.01
N ALA A 88 -10.91 -12.39 0.35
CA ALA A 88 -10.19 -13.63 0.64
C ALA A 88 -9.93 -14.39 -0.66
N VAL A 89 -8.71 -14.88 -0.82
CA VAL A 89 -8.36 -15.84 -1.88
C VAL A 89 -8.67 -17.26 -1.39
N ASN A 90 -8.40 -17.53 -0.12
CA ASN A 90 -8.74 -18.74 0.59
C ASN A 90 -8.78 -18.47 2.11
N ASP A 91 -8.87 -19.51 2.94
CA ASP A 91 -8.97 -19.38 4.39
C ASP A 91 -7.74 -18.77 5.06
N THR A 92 -6.57 -18.81 4.43
CA THR A 92 -5.28 -18.36 5.00
C THR A 92 -4.69 -17.15 4.31
N VAL A 93 -5.20 -16.75 3.13
CA VAL A 93 -4.68 -15.64 2.33
C VAL A 93 -5.80 -14.70 1.90
N ALA A 94 -5.62 -13.40 2.16
CA ALA A 94 -6.44 -12.32 1.64
C ALA A 94 -5.61 -11.23 0.97
N TYR A 95 -6.28 -10.41 0.16
CA TYR A 95 -5.75 -9.17 -0.39
C TYR A 95 -6.60 -7.98 0.06
N GLY A 96 -6.05 -6.78 -0.03
CA GLY A 96 -6.81 -5.56 0.17
C GLY A 96 -5.96 -4.30 0.10
N PHE A 97 -6.47 -3.27 0.76
CA PHE A 97 -5.87 -1.94 0.78
C PHE A 97 -5.72 -1.47 2.22
N ALA A 98 -4.74 -0.58 2.46
CA ALA A 98 -4.48 -0.05 3.78
C ALA A 98 -4.02 1.42 3.74
N GLY A 99 -4.32 2.14 4.81
CA GLY A 99 -3.53 3.29 5.21
C GLY A 99 -2.23 2.81 5.85
N ALA A 100 -1.09 3.39 5.47
CA ALA A 100 0.21 3.02 6.01
C ALA A 100 0.82 4.19 6.79
N PHE A 101 1.48 3.85 7.89
CA PHE A 101 2.49 4.68 8.52
C PHE A 101 3.69 3.77 8.81
N ILE A 102 4.84 4.12 8.28
CA ILE A 102 6.10 3.41 8.51
C ILE A 102 7.06 4.41 9.15
N GLU A 103 7.70 4.00 10.24
CA GLU A 103 8.54 4.88 11.03
C GLU A 103 9.70 5.45 10.18
N PRO A 104 10.02 6.75 10.31
CA PRO A 104 11.10 7.40 9.55
C PRO A 104 12.47 6.70 9.67
N ALA A 105 12.71 6.01 10.79
CA ALA A 105 13.92 5.22 10.99
C ALA A 105 14.03 4.05 10.00
N LEU A 106 12.91 3.48 9.54
CA LEU A 106 12.87 2.41 8.54
C LEU A 106 12.82 2.97 7.11
N THR A 107 12.18 4.11 6.90
CA THR A 107 12.05 4.73 5.57
C THR A 107 13.19 5.67 5.20
N HIS A 108 14.21 5.79 6.04
CA HIS A 108 15.30 6.78 5.89
C HIS A 108 14.80 8.23 5.77
N GLY A 109 13.75 8.55 6.54
CA GLY A 109 13.08 9.86 6.51
C GLY A 109 12.01 10.01 5.42
N GLY A 110 11.81 8.99 4.57
CA GLY A 110 10.72 8.95 3.60
C GLY A 110 9.35 8.98 4.28
N ILE A 111 8.37 9.56 3.60
CA ILE A 111 7.01 9.75 4.09
C ILE A 111 6.03 9.04 3.13
N GLU A 112 5.02 9.74 2.61
CA GLU A 112 4.06 9.16 1.68
C GLU A 112 4.71 8.60 0.41
N ASP A 113 5.82 9.18 -0.04
CA ASP A 113 6.60 8.68 -1.17
C ASP A 113 7.23 7.31 -0.92
N ALA A 114 7.48 6.95 0.34
CA ALA A 114 8.05 5.67 0.72
C ALA A 114 7.04 4.51 0.62
N TRP A 115 5.75 4.77 0.88
CA TRP A 115 4.74 3.72 0.95
C TRP A 115 3.63 3.81 -0.10
N CYS A 116 3.36 4.97 -0.69
CA CYS A 116 2.24 5.09 -1.61
C CYS A 116 2.36 4.14 -2.80
N CYS A 117 1.28 3.39 -3.04
CA CYS A 117 1.15 2.33 -4.05
C CYS A 117 2.01 1.08 -3.81
N ALA A 118 2.91 1.09 -2.83
CA ALA A 118 3.68 -0.08 -2.44
C ALA A 118 2.79 -1.14 -1.79
N CYS A 119 3.20 -2.40 -1.92
CA CYS A 119 2.44 -3.56 -1.48
C CYS A 119 3.19 -4.32 -0.40
N TYR A 120 2.50 -4.67 0.68
CA TYR A 120 3.11 -5.28 1.85
C TYR A 120 2.43 -6.61 2.16
N GLN A 121 3.23 -7.63 2.42
CA GLN A 121 2.74 -8.88 2.98
C GLN A 121 2.73 -8.79 4.50
N LEU A 122 1.53 -8.83 5.09
CA LEU A 122 1.29 -8.86 6.53
C LEU A 122 1.06 -10.30 6.98
N ASN A 123 1.97 -10.84 7.78
CA ASN A 123 1.78 -12.12 8.45
C ASN A 123 1.30 -11.87 9.87
N PHE A 124 0.08 -12.26 10.20
CA PHE A 124 -0.50 -12.01 11.52
C PHE A 124 0.17 -12.89 12.59
N THR A 125 0.54 -12.25 13.69
CA THR A 125 1.28 -12.87 14.82
C THR A 125 0.48 -12.86 16.13
N SER A 126 -0.79 -12.44 16.08
CA SER A 126 -1.68 -12.41 17.24
C SER A 126 -3.06 -12.98 16.91
N ASP A 127 -3.73 -13.50 17.95
CA ASP A 127 -5.06 -14.09 17.82
C ASP A 127 -6.10 -13.05 17.37
N PRO A 128 -7.08 -13.44 16.55
CA PRO A 128 -7.41 -14.81 16.13
C PRO A 128 -6.85 -15.19 14.74
N LEU A 129 -5.90 -14.40 14.20
CA LEU A 129 -5.42 -14.58 12.82
C LEU A 129 -4.01 -15.14 12.72
N ILE A 130 -3.44 -15.66 13.81
CA ILE A 130 -2.09 -16.26 13.81
C ILE A 130 -1.89 -17.20 12.62
N GLY A 131 -0.79 -16.99 11.88
CA GLY A 131 -0.41 -17.84 10.75
C GLY A 131 -1.16 -17.56 9.44
N LYS A 132 -2.09 -16.59 9.44
CA LYS A 132 -2.74 -16.10 8.23
C LYS A 132 -1.98 -14.91 7.64
N THR A 133 -2.17 -14.69 6.34
CA THR A 133 -1.48 -13.67 5.57
C THR A 133 -2.47 -12.75 4.86
N MET A 134 -2.18 -11.45 4.86
CA MET A 134 -2.87 -10.48 4.02
C MET A 134 -1.85 -9.67 3.21
N ILE A 135 -2.05 -9.59 1.90
CA ILE A 135 -1.26 -8.72 1.02
C ILE A 135 -2.04 -7.43 0.81
N VAL A 136 -1.46 -6.29 1.18
CA VAL A 136 -2.13 -4.99 1.09
C VAL A 136 -1.38 -4.04 0.19
N GLN A 137 -2.09 -3.25 -0.62
CA GLN A 137 -1.53 -2.03 -1.19
C GLN A 137 -1.75 -0.86 -0.24
N ALA A 138 -0.69 -0.10 0.05
CA ALA A 138 -0.80 1.15 0.76
C ALA A 138 -1.41 2.22 -0.17
N SER A 139 -2.67 2.55 0.08
CA SER A 139 -3.43 3.53 -0.70
C SER A 139 -3.67 4.85 0.05
N ASN A 140 -3.50 4.84 1.37
CA ASN A 140 -3.71 6.00 2.22
C ASN A 140 -2.56 6.12 3.23
N THR A 141 -2.54 7.21 3.99
CA THR A 141 -1.63 7.39 5.12
C THR A 141 -2.36 7.14 6.45
N ALA A 142 -1.63 6.72 7.48
CA ALA A 142 -2.17 6.45 8.83
C ALA A 142 -1.47 7.30 9.91
N TYR A 143 -1.43 8.63 9.72
CA TYR A 143 -0.73 9.56 10.62
C TYR A 143 -1.37 9.75 12.01
N ASP A 144 -2.49 9.09 12.30
CA ASP A 144 -3.17 9.20 13.60
C ASP A 144 -2.40 8.50 14.74
N VAL A 145 -1.56 7.51 14.41
CA VAL A 145 -0.61 6.89 15.36
C VAL A 145 0.77 6.80 14.69
N THR A 146 1.74 7.51 15.25
CA THR A 146 3.09 7.66 14.67
C THR A 146 4.22 7.04 15.50
N ALA A 147 3.89 6.39 16.63
CA ALA A 147 4.85 5.78 17.53
C ALA A 147 5.26 4.35 17.15
N THR A 148 4.67 3.78 16.10
CA THR A 148 4.94 2.41 15.65
C THR A 148 4.48 2.24 14.20
N ASN A 149 5.10 1.34 13.45
CA ASN A 149 4.61 0.96 12.13
C ASN A 149 3.16 0.46 12.21
N ARG A 150 2.31 0.98 11.31
CA ARG A 150 0.88 0.70 11.34
C ARG A 150 0.31 0.54 9.94
N PHE A 151 -0.56 -0.45 9.80
CA PHE A 151 -1.41 -0.66 8.63
C PHE A 151 -2.89 -0.63 9.03
N THR A 152 -3.59 0.43 8.66
CA THR A 152 -5.04 0.58 8.89
C THR A 152 -5.78 -0.01 7.68
N LEU A 153 -6.31 -1.21 7.83
CA LEU A 153 -6.94 -1.98 6.76
C LEU A 153 -8.27 -1.34 6.33
N ALA A 154 -8.46 -1.16 5.03
CA ALA A 154 -9.66 -0.55 4.44
C ALA A 154 -10.82 -1.55 4.43
N VAL A 155 -11.58 -1.65 5.54
CA VAL A 155 -12.65 -2.64 5.70
C VAL A 155 -14.00 -1.94 5.74
N SER A 156 -14.70 -1.94 4.60
CA SER A 156 -16.09 -1.43 4.53
C SER A 156 -17.00 -2.17 5.52
N PRO A 157 -18.00 -1.48 6.10
CA PRO A 157 -19.03 -2.13 6.92
C PRO A 157 -19.73 -3.31 6.24
N SER A 158 -19.85 -3.29 4.91
CA SER A 158 -20.46 -4.38 4.13
C SER A 158 -19.66 -5.69 4.16
N LYS A 159 -18.35 -5.64 4.47
CA LYS A 159 -17.45 -6.82 4.54
C LYS A 159 -17.19 -7.31 5.96
N LYS A 160 -17.89 -6.79 6.97
CA LYS A 160 -17.76 -7.20 8.38
C LYS A 160 -18.09 -8.68 8.65
N HIS A 161 -18.66 -9.41 7.70
CA HIS A 161 -18.98 -10.83 7.84
C HIS A 161 -17.94 -11.77 7.19
N ALA A 162 -16.94 -11.26 6.48
CA ALA A 162 -15.86 -12.08 5.94
C ALA A 162 -14.90 -12.49 7.08
N HIS A 163 -14.84 -13.79 7.36
CA HIS A 163 -14.34 -14.35 8.63
C HIS A 163 -12.90 -13.94 9.01
N MET A 164 -12.03 -13.75 8.01
CA MET A 164 -10.65 -13.29 8.20
C MET A 164 -10.58 -11.76 8.31
N ILE A 165 -11.22 -11.06 7.38
CA ILE A 165 -11.18 -9.60 7.20
C ILE A 165 -11.79 -8.88 8.42
N ALA A 166 -12.90 -9.40 8.94
CA ALA A 166 -13.61 -8.81 10.06
C ALA A 166 -12.80 -8.80 11.37
N LYS A 167 -11.85 -9.74 11.50
CA LYS A 167 -11.11 -9.99 12.74
C LYS A 167 -9.75 -9.30 12.80
N ALA A 168 -9.34 -8.59 11.75
CA ALA A 168 -8.01 -7.99 11.63
C ALA A 168 -7.83 -6.65 12.37
N GLU A 169 -8.56 -6.40 13.45
CA GLU A 169 -8.44 -5.17 14.24
C GLU A 169 -7.48 -5.35 15.41
N SER A 170 -6.60 -4.37 15.61
CA SER A 170 -5.65 -4.31 16.73
C SER A 170 -4.71 -5.52 16.80
N LEU A 171 -4.40 -6.12 15.65
CA LEU A 171 -3.54 -7.30 15.58
C LEU A 171 -2.09 -6.91 15.27
N ARG A 172 -1.16 -7.60 15.94
CA ARG A 172 0.25 -7.60 15.55
C ARG A 172 0.46 -8.40 14.27
N SER A 173 1.35 -7.89 13.44
CA SER A 173 1.75 -8.51 12.18
C SER A 173 3.22 -8.24 11.90
N ARG A 174 3.84 -9.17 11.17
CA ARG A 174 5.17 -8.96 10.59
C ARG A 174 5.03 -8.62 9.11
N VAL A 175 5.64 -7.51 8.70
CA VAL A 175 5.81 -7.14 7.30
C VAL A 175 6.98 -7.93 6.74
N VAL A 176 6.74 -8.74 5.71
CA VAL A 176 7.73 -9.68 5.18
C VAL A 176 8.40 -9.19 3.90
N THR A 177 7.69 -8.45 3.04
CA THR A 177 8.25 -7.96 1.76
C THR A 177 7.44 -6.79 1.23
N GLN A 178 8.12 -5.87 0.53
CA GLN A 178 7.52 -4.80 -0.24
C GLN A 178 7.59 -5.13 -1.75
N HIS A 179 6.46 -5.00 -2.45
CA HIS A 179 6.41 -5.05 -3.92
C HIS A 179 5.87 -3.73 -4.46
N GLN A 180 6.26 -3.33 -5.67
CA GLN A 180 5.90 -2.02 -6.23
C GLN A 180 4.44 -1.92 -6.69
N GLN A 181 3.75 -3.04 -6.95
CA GLN A 181 2.33 -3.06 -7.34
C GLN A 181 1.66 -4.43 -7.08
N MET A 182 0.38 -4.43 -6.70
CA MET A 182 -0.41 -5.67 -6.56
C MET A 182 -0.67 -6.23 -7.96
N ARG A 183 -0.18 -7.44 -8.24
CA ARG A 183 -0.68 -8.20 -9.40
C ARG A 183 -2.05 -8.77 -9.05
N VAL A 184 -3.10 -7.99 -9.30
CA VAL A 184 -4.48 -8.49 -9.23
C VAL A 184 -4.66 -9.50 -10.39
N PRO A 185 -5.03 -10.76 -10.13
CA PRO A 185 -5.29 -11.72 -11.20
C PRO A 185 -6.43 -11.22 -12.10
N SER A 186 -6.23 -11.28 -13.42
CA SER A 186 -7.19 -10.82 -14.44
C SER A 186 -8.56 -11.52 -14.41
N SER A 187 -8.74 -12.54 -13.56
CA SER A 187 -9.97 -13.31 -13.43
C SER A 187 -11.00 -12.67 -12.47
N MET A 188 -10.74 -11.47 -11.96
CA MET A 188 -11.59 -10.76 -11.00
C MET A 188 -12.01 -9.35 -11.48
N ALA A 189 -11.74 -9.02 -12.75
CA ALA A 189 -12.21 -7.82 -13.44
C ALA A 189 -13.35 -8.15 -14.40
#